data_AF-A0A9E2NZE5-F1
#
_entry.id   AF-A0A9E2NZE5-F1
#
_cell.length_a   1.000
_cell.length_b   1.000
_cell.length_c   1.000
_cell.angle_alpha   90.00
_cell.angle_beta   90.00
_cell.angle_gamma   90.00
#
_symmetry.space_group_name_H-M   'P 1'
#
loop_
_entity.id
_entity.type
_entity.pdbx_description
1 polymer ?
#
loop_
_entity_poly.entity_id
_entity_poly.type
_entity_poly.pdbx_seq_one_letter_code
_entity_poly.pdbx_strand_id
1 'polypeptide(L)'
;VFMKTVGQGLISGTLFSYVFVFSAAGSFASALGMGSFYYLFVYKKSNPVMGFVGLSLIGALCNNMAQLVVAQYMIFGAGTLYIAPLLLCTGTVTGLLLGLFAEKFTKVSRWYSSLEDVL
;
A
#
# COMPACT_ATOMS: atom_id res chain seq x y z
N VAL A 1 -6.97 -19.75 22.76
CA VAL A 1 -7.41 -18.33 22.67
C VAL A 1 -7.45 -17.85 21.22
N PHE A 2 -6.34 -17.85 20.47
CA PHE A 2 -6.31 -17.51 19.03
C PHE A 2 -7.37 -18.21 18.18
N MET A 3 -7.50 -19.55 18.27
CA MET A 3 -8.50 -20.31 17.51
C MET A 3 -9.95 -19.96 17.88
N LYS A 4 -10.20 -19.52 19.12
CA LYS A 4 -11.52 -19.10 19.61
C LYS A 4 -11.86 -17.69 19.12
N THR A 5 -10.88 -16.79 19.13
CA THR A 5 -11.03 -15.42 18.61
C THR A 5 -11.19 -15.41 17.08
N VAL A 6 -10.47 -16.27 16.37
CA VAL A 6 -10.62 -16.47 14.92
C VAL A 6 -11.96 -17.12 14.58
N GLY A 7 -12.37 -18.16 15.31
CA GLY A 7 -13.68 -18.79 15.11
C GLY A 7 -14.86 -17.87 15.41
N GLN A 8 -14.78 -17.08 16.48
CA GLN A 8 -15.82 -16.11 16.85
C GLN A 8 -15.86 -14.93 15.86
N GLY A 9 -14.71 -14.46 15.35
CA GLY A 9 -14.66 -13.44 14.30
C GLY A 9 -15.17 -13.93 12.93
N LEU A 10 -15.01 -15.22 12.63
CA LEU A 10 -15.54 -15.86 11.41
C LEU A 10 -17.06 -16.04 11.49
N ILE A 11 -17.59 -16.46 12.66
CA ILE A 11 -19.01 -16.73 12.87
C ILE A 11 -19.83 -15.45 13.10
N SER A 12 -19.23 -14.38 13.65
CA SER A 12 -19.91 -13.08 13.86
C SER A 12 -19.94 -12.15 12.62
N GLY A 13 -19.43 -12.57 11.46
CA GLY A 13 -19.44 -11.75 10.24
C GLY A 13 -18.44 -10.58 10.22
N THR A 14 -17.59 -10.46 11.24
CA THR A 14 -16.62 -9.35 11.41
C THR A 14 -15.28 -9.60 10.72
N LEU A 15 -14.89 -10.86 10.47
CA LEU A 15 -13.69 -11.19 9.68
C LEU A 15 -13.92 -11.22 8.15
N PHE A 16 -15.17 -11.26 7.66
CA PHE A 16 -15.45 -11.44 6.23
C PHE A 16 -16.12 -10.28 5.48
N SER A 17 -16.73 -9.27 6.12
CA SER A 17 -17.63 -8.38 5.35
C SER A 17 -17.08 -7.02 4.89
N TYR A 18 -16.09 -6.41 5.55
CA TYR A 18 -15.61 -5.07 5.15
C TYR A 18 -14.10 -4.87 5.26
N VAL A 19 -13.46 -5.24 6.38
CA VAL A 19 -12.00 -5.03 6.57
C VAL A 19 -11.17 -5.84 5.56
N PHE A 20 -11.59 -7.08 5.27
CA PHE A 20 -10.95 -7.91 4.25
C PHE A 20 -11.07 -7.29 2.85
N VAL A 21 -12.25 -6.79 2.48
CA VAL A 21 -12.49 -6.13 1.18
C VAL A 21 -11.64 -4.86 1.04
N PHE A 22 -11.56 -4.05 2.10
CA PHE A 22 -10.69 -2.87 2.15
C PHE A 22 -9.22 -3.24 1.98
N SER A 23 -8.72 -4.25 2.70
CA SER A 23 -7.33 -4.66 2.62
C SER A 23 -7.00 -5.26 1.25
N ALA A 24 -7.89 -6.10 0.71
CA ALA A 24 -7.74 -6.72 -0.61
C ALA A 24 -7.76 -5.66 -1.71
N ALA A 25 -8.74 -4.76 -1.72
CA ALA A 25 -8.84 -3.69 -2.70
C ALA A 25 -7.64 -2.73 -2.64
N GLY A 26 -7.23 -2.35 -1.42
CA GLY A 26 -6.03 -1.53 -1.20
C GLY A 26 -4.76 -2.19 -1.73
N SER A 27 -4.54 -3.46 -1.39
CA SER A 27 -3.37 -4.22 -1.83
C SER A 27 -3.36 -4.42 -3.34
N PHE A 28 -4.51 -4.71 -3.94
CA PHE A 28 -4.65 -4.88 -5.38
C PHE A 28 -4.39 -3.56 -6.12
N ALA A 29 -4.95 -2.45 -5.63
CA ALA A 29 -4.69 -1.13 -6.19
C ALA A 29 -3.22 -0.70 -6.03
N SER A 30 -2.58 -1.02 -4.90
CA SER A 30 -1.15 -0.78 -4.70
C SER A 30 -0.32 -1.59 -5.68
N ALA A 31 -0.61 -2.88 -5.87
CA ALA A 31 0.10 -3.73 -6.80
C ALA A 31 -0.04 -3.24 -8.25
N LEU A 32 -1.25 -2.84 -8.66
CA LEU A 32 -1.50 -2.26 -9.97
C LEU A 32 -0.83 -0.89 -10.14
N GLY A 33 -0.89 -0.04 -9.12
CA GLY A 33 -0.27 1.29 -9.11
C GLY A 33 1.25 1.19 -9.19
N MET A 34 1.86 0.43 -8.30
CA MET A 34 3.31 0.16 -8.31
C MET A 34 3.74 -0.52 -9.62
N GLY A 35 2.99 -1.53 -10.10
CA GLY A 35 3.31 -2.24 -11.34
C GLY A 35 3.21 -1.36 -12.58
N SER A 36 2.14 -0.55 -12.69
CA SER A 36 1.97 0.40 -13.79
C SER A 36 3.04 1.49 -13.75
N PHE A 37 3.39 1.96 -12.56
CA PHE A 37 4.43 2.97 -12.38
C PHE A 37 5.81 2.42 -12.70
N TYR A 38 6.13 1.21 -12.23
CA TYR A 38 7.37 0.50 -12.55
C TYR A 38 7.48 0.27 -14.06
N TYR A 39 6.41 -0.21 -14.71
CA TYR A 39 6.40 -0.42 -16.16
C TYR A 39 6.63 0.90 -16.90
N LEU A 40 5.93 1.98 -16.53
CA LEU A 40 6.07 3.28 -17.19
C LEU A 40 7.49 3.87 -17.02
N PHE A 41 8.13 3.71 -15.87
CA PHE A 41 9.45 4.29 -15.59
C PHE A 41 10.61 3.45 -16.11
N VAL A 42 10.53 2.12 -15.99
CA VAL A 42 11.56 1.20 -16.52
C VAL A 42 11.59 1.26 -18.05
N TYR A 43 10.43 1.32 -18.69
CA TYR A 43 10.37 1.36 -20.16
C TYR A 43 10.77 2.72 -20.74
N LYS A 44 10.52 3.82 -20.01
CA LYS A 44 10.71 5.19 -20.53
C LYS A 44 12.05 5.83 -20.13
N LYS A 45 12.92 5.14 -19.38
CA LYS A 45 14.28 5.57 -18.98
C LYS A 45 14.33 7.05 -18.57
N SER A 46 13.33 7.49 -17.81
CA SER A 46 13.16 8.91 -17.48
C SER A 46 13.19 9.08 -15.97
N ASN A 47 14.30 9.66 -15.51
CA ASN A 47 14.56 10.23 -14.19
C ASN A 47 15.03 9.31 -13.05
N PRO A 48 16.23 9.56 -12.48
CA PRO A 48 16.76 8.89 -11.27
C PRO A 48 16.11 9.39 -9.96
N VAL A 49 15.10 10.27 -10.05
CA VAL A 49 14.39 10.84 -8.89
C VAL A 49 13.33 9.88 -8.32
N MET A 50 13.10 8.74 -8.99
CA MET A 50 12.18 7.68 -8.56
C MET A 50 12.92 6.44 -8.06
N GLY A 51 13.59 6.60 -6.92
CA GLY A 51 14.03 5.47 -6.10
C GLY A 51 12.87 4.78 -5.37
N PHE A 52 13.20 3.82 -4.51
CA PHE A 52 12.25 3.07 -3.66
C PHE A 52 11.25 3.98 -2.91
N VAL A 53 11.64 5.23 -2.63
CA VAL A 53 10.78 6.26 -2.04
C VAL A 53 9.55 6.54 -2.88
N GLY A 54 9.72 6.84 -4.18
CA GLY A 54 8.61 7.17 -5.08
C GLY A 54 7.67 6.00 -5.30
N LEU A 55 8.21 4.79 -5.43
CA LEU A 55 7.44 3.56 -5.60
C LEU A 55 6.58 3.25 -4.36
N SER A 56 7.17 3.38 -3.16
CA SER A 56 6.48 3.21 -1.88
C SER A 56 5.36 4.25 -1.71
N LEU A 57 5.63 5.51 -2.06
CA LEU A 57 4.68 6.60 -1.94
C LEU A 57 3.46 6.39 -2.83
N ILE A 58 3.67 5.94 -4.08
CA ILE A 58 2.59 5.67 -5.03
C ILE A 58 1.76 4.46 -4.60
N GLY A 59 2.41 3.37 -4.16
CA GLY A 59 1.66 2.24 -3.64
C GLY A 59 0.85 2.59 -2.39
N ALA A 60 1.42 3.36 -1.47
CA ALA A 60 0.71 3.85 -0.29
C ALA A 60 -0.49 4.74 -0.67
N LEU A 61 -0.33 5.66 -1.62
CA LEU A 61 -1.42 6.49 -2.11
C LEU A 61 -2.51 5.67 -2.80
N CYS A 62 -2.14 4.73 -3.69
CA CYS A 62 -3.10 3.84 -4.36
C CYS A 62 -3.85 2.96 -3.35
N ASN A 63 -3.16 2.41 -2.35
CA ASN A 63 -3.77 1.62 -1.29
C ASN A 63 -4.83 2.43 -0.53
N ASN A 64 -4.45 3.62 -0.06
CA ASN A 64 -5.33 4.46 0.76
C ASN A 64 -6.50 5.03 -0.07
N MET A 65 -6.27 5.34 -1.35
CA MET A 65 -7.31 5.79 -2.26
C MET A 65 -8.32 4.68 -2.57
N ALA A 66 -7.87 3.45 -2.82
CA ALA A 66 -8.78 2.32 -3.03
C ALA A 66 -9.57 1.97 -1.77
N GLN A 67 -8.94 2.01 -0.60
CA GLN A 67 -9.64 1.88 0.67
C GLN A 67 -10.70 2.97 0.87
N LEU A 68 -10.39 4.21 0.50
CA LEU A 68 -11.34 5.32 0.55
C LEU A 68 -12.53 5.11 -0.40
N VAL A 69 -12.28 4.68 -1.65
CA VAL A 69 -13.34 4.43 -2.63
C VAL A 69 -14.25 3.30 -2.16
N VAL A 70 -13.67 2.20 -1.66
CA VAL A 70 -14.45 1.11 -1.07
C VAL A 70 -15.23 1.59 0.15
N ALA A 71 -14.64 2.40 1.03
CA ALA A 71 -15.33 3.00 2.18
C ALA A 71 -16.53 3.85 1.79
N GLN A 72 -16.37 4.65 0.73
CA GLN A 72 -17.40 5.53 0.21
C GLN A 72 -18.59 4.74 -0.33
N TYR A 73 -18.31 3.69 -1.09
CA TYR A 73 -19.36 2.85 -1.67
C TYR A 73 -20.04 1.94 -0.63
N MET A 74 -19.31 1.51 0.39
CA MET A 74 -19.77 0.44 1.28
C MET A 74 -20.31 0.90 2.63
N ILE A 75 -19.80 1.98 3.23
CA ILE A 75 -20.05 2.30 4.65
C ILE A 75 -20.55 3.74 4.87
N PHE A 76 -19.86 4.75 4.33
CA PHE A 76 -20.03 6.13 4.80
C PHE A 76 -20.64 7.09 3.77
N GLY A 77 -20.84 6.67 2.51
CA GLY A 77 -21.36 7.55 1.46
C GLY A 77 -20.54 8.85 1.34
N ALA A 78 -21.19 9.99 1.12
CA ALA A 78 -20.53 11.30 1.01
C ALA A 78 -19.76 11.74 2.28
N GLY A 79 -20.04 11.14 3.45
CA GLY A 79 -19.31 11.43 4.69
C GLY A 79 -17.84 10.96 4.68
N THR A 80 -17.49 10.07 3.75
CA THR A 80 -16.13 9.54 3.56
C THR A 80 -15.13 10.63 3.17
N LEU A 81 -15.59 11.70 2.52
CA LEU A 81 -14.75 12.83 2.10
C LEU A 81 -14.13 13.58 3.29
N TYR A 82 -14.72 13.48 4.49
CA TYR A 82 -14.17 14.07 5.72
C TYR A 82 -12.97 13.30 6.28
N ILE A 83 -12.98 11.97 6.15
CA ILE A 83 -11.86 11.10 6.58
C ILE A 83 -10.79 10.95 5.50
N ALA A 84 -11.12 11.30 4.25
CA ALA A 84 -10.21 11.26 3.11
C ALA A 84 -8.89 12.01 3.29
N PRO A 85 -8.89 13.31 3.68
CA PRO A 85 -7.64 14.04 3.86
C PRO A 85 -6.79 13.44 4.99
N LEU A 86 -7.40 12.94 6.06
CA LEU A 86 -6.69 12.30 7.16
C LEU A 86 -6.01 10.99 6.71
N LEU A 87 -6.74 10.14 5.98
CA LEU A 87 -6.21 8.88 5.45
C LEU A 87 -5.10 9.11 4.41
N LEU A 88 -5.25 10.10 3.53
CA LEU A 88 -4.24 10.44 2.54
C LEU A 88 -3.00 11.07 3.19
N CYS A 89 -3.15 11.95 4.18
CA CYS A 89 -2.01 12.53 4.91
C CYS A 89 -1.23 11.45 5.67
N THR A 90 -1.91 10.62 6.46
CA THR A 90 -1.26 9.53 7.22
C THR A 90 -0.63 8.51 6.29
N GLY A 91 -1.30 8.19 5.19
CA GLY A 91 -0.80 7.37 4.10
C GLY A 91 0.46 7.89 3.43
N THR A 92 0.51 9.19 3.16
CA THR A 92 1.68 9.84 2.55
C THR A 92 2.86 9.85 3.51
N VAL A 93 2.64 10.17 4.78
CA VAL A 93 3.69 10.19 5.81
C VAL A 93 4.27 8.78 6.00
N THR A 94 3.42 7.76 6.13
CA THR A 94 3.87 6.38 6.28
C THR A 94 4.57 5.86 5.02
N GLY A 95 4.03 6.14 3.83
CA GLY A 95 4.64 5.78 2.55
C GLY A 95 6.01 6.44 2.32
N LEU A 96 6.17 7.70 2.72
CA LEU A 96 7.45 8.42 2.72
C LEU A 96 8.47 7.77 3.65
N LEU A 97 8.09 7.53 4.90
CA LEU A 97 8.99 6.92 5.89
C LEU A 97 9.44 5.53 5.46
N LEU A 98 8.51 4.70 4.98
CA LEU A 98 8.82 3.36 4.48
C LEU A 98 9.73 3.43 3.24
N GLY A 99 9.48 4.40 2.36
CA GLY A 99 10.29 4.65 1.19
C GLY A 99 11.74 5.03 1.52
N LEU A 100 11.92 5.96 2.47
CA LEU A 100 13.24 6.38 2.95
C LEU A 100 13.98 5.24 3.64
N PHE A 101 13.24 4.44 4.44
CA PHE A 101 13.78 3.25 5.07
C PHE A 101 14.25 2.23 4.04
N ALA A 102 13.44 1.96 3.01
CA ALA A 102 13.80 1.05 1.92
C ALA A 102 15.06 1.53 1.18
N GLU A 103 15.15 2.82 0.85
CA GLU A 103 16.35 3.37 0.19
C GLU A 103 17.62 3.18 1.05
N LYS A 104 17.52 3.45 2.36
CA LYS A 104 18.62 3.22 3.30
C LYS A 104 18.97 1.74 3.44
N PHE A 105 17.96 0.88 3.47
CA PHE A 105 18.15 -0.56 3.56
C PHE A 105 18.89 -1.11 2.35
N THR A 106 18.50 -0.73 1.13
CA THR A 106 19.17 -1.16 -0.10
C THR A 106 20.64 -0.69 -0.14
N LYS A 107 20.94 0.50 0.38
CA LYS A 107 22.32 1.04 0.43
C LYS A 107 23.22 0.35 1.47
N VAL A 108 22.66 -0.19 2.55
CA VAL A 108 23.42 -0.77 3.67
C VAL A 108 23.49 -2.30 3.60
N SER A 109 22.50 -2.94 2.97
CA SER A 109 22.36 -4.39 3.00
C SER A 109 23.25 -5.09 1.97
N ARG A 110 24.33 -5.72 2.45
CA ARG A 110 25.21 -6.56 1.63
C ARG A 110 24.49 -7.75 0.97
N TRP A 111 23.39 -8.21 1.58
CA TRP A 111 22.55 -9.26 1.02
C TRP A 111 21.88 -8.83 -0.28
N TYR A 112 21.48 -7.55 -0.39
CA TYR A 112 20.91 -7.02 -1.63
C TYR A 112 21.95 -6.93 -2.74
N SER A 113 23.16 -6.41 -2.45
CA SER A 113 24.26 -6.42 -3.43
C SER A 113 24.59 -7.84 -3.93
N SER A 114 24.56 -8.83 -3.04
CA SER A 114 24.80 -10.23 -3.43
C SER A 114 23.73 -10.81 -4.37
N LEU A 115 22.54 -10.23 -4.46
CA LEU A 115 21.49 -10.66 -5.39
C LEU A 115 21.57 -9.91 -6.72
N GLU A 116 22.06 -8.67 -6.73
CA GLU A 116 22.29 -7.90 -7.95
C GLU A 116 23.46 -8.47 -8.77
N ASP A 117 24.48 -9.04 -8.11
CA ASP A 117 25.59 -9.73 -8.79
C ASP A 117 25.19 -11.05 -9.47
N VAL A 118 24.01 -11.60 -9.17
CA VAL A 118 23.55 -12.92 -9.67
C VAL A 118 22.49 -12.79 -10.78
N LEU A 119 21.94 -11.59 -10.99
CA LEU A 119 20.83 -11.29 -11.91
C LEU A 119 21.32 -10.59 -13.19
#